data_AF-A0A8J9V2N2-F1
#
_entry.id   AF-A0A8J9V2N2-F1
#
_cell.length_a   1.000
_cell.length_b   1.000
_cell.length_c   1.000
_cell.angle_alpha   90.00
_cell.angle_beta   90.00
_cell.angle_gamma   90.00
#
_symmetry.space_group_name_H-M   'P 1'
#
loop_
_entity.id
_entity.type
_entity.pdbx_description
1 polymer ?
#
loop_
_entity_poly.entity_id
_entity_poly.type
_entity_poly.pdbx_seq_one_letter_code
_entity_poly.pdbx_strand_id
1 'polypeptide(L)'
;MPKTLRSGERELVLKVKKFCEREKANKAPLIPFQDVRSRVAAMTGISEKTVTKISQEGAVAASTSTKISTPGKSRPHEKRVKFDDFDLCVIRHKVHEFMLFEKKFRP
;
A
#
# COMPACT_ATOMS: atom_id res chain seq x y z
N MET A 1 -14.33 -17.59 15.95
CA MET A 1 -12.92 -17.37 16.33
C MET A 1 -12.63 -15.88 16.28
N PRO A 2 -12.16 -15.24 17.36
CA PRO A 2 -11.77 -13.83 17.33
C PRO A 2 -10.60 -13.64 16.34
N LYS A 3 -10.63 -12.54 15.57
CA LYS A 3 -9.56 -12.22 14.62
C LYS A 3 -8.25 -12.04 15.40
N THR A 4 -7.22 -12.79 15.00
CA THR A 4 -5.89 -12.66 15.61
C THR A 4 -5.25 -11.36 15.17
N LEU A 5 -5.07 -10.42 16.11
CA LEU A 5 -4.35 -9.17 15.86
C LEU A 5 -2.84 -9.38 15.94
N ARG A 6 -2.10 -8.78 15.01
CA ARG A 6 -0.63 -8.73 15.00
C ARG A 6 -0.10 -7.72 16.03
N SER A 7 1.19 -7.76 16.33
CA SER A 7 1.83 -6.91 17.35
C SER A 7 1.54 -5.41 17.17
N GLY A 8 1.70 -4.88 15.95
CA GLY A 8 1.45 -3.47 15.66
C GLY A 8 0.00 -3.04 15.87
N GLU A 9 -0.97 -3.91 15.54
CA GLU A 9 -2.39 -3.65 15.77
C GLU A 9 -2.71 -3.63 17.27
N ARG A 10 -2.11 -4.54 18.06
CA ARG A 10 -2.26 -4.57 19.52
C ARG A 10 -1.69 -3.31 20.17
N GLU A 11 -0.52 -2.85 19.72
CA GLU A 11 0.10 -1.63 20.21
C GLU A 11 -0.77 -0.40 19.91
N LEU A 12 -1.32 -0.32 18.69
CA LEU A 12 -2.22 0.76 18.29
C LEU A 12 -3.49 0.78 19.14
N VAL A 13 -4.12 -0.37 19.38
CA VAL A 13 -5.28 -0.49 20.28
C VAL A 13 -4.94 0.00 21.69
N LEU A 14 -3.75 -0.34 22.21
CA LEU A 14 -3.30 0.09 23.53
C LEU A 14 -3.06 1.61 23.60
N LYS A 15 -2.51 2.24 22.56
CA LYS A 15 -2.35 3.70 22.47
C LYS A 15 -3.70 4.41 22.47
N VAL A 16 -4.64 3.93 21.65
CA VAL A 16 -6.01 4.47 21.58
C VAL A 16 -6.71 4.36 22.95
N LYS A 17 -6.63 3.19 23.60
CA LYS A 17 -7.22 2.99 24.93
C LYS A 17 -6.67 3.98 25.96
N LYS A 18 -5.34 4.13 26.03
CA LYS A 18 -4.68 5.07 26.94
C LYS A 18 -5.12 6.52 26.69
N PHE A 19 -5.28 6.91 25.42
CA PHE A 19 -5.77 8.24 25.08
C PHE A 19 -7.19 8.46 25.63
N CYS A 20 -8.10 7.52 25.40
CA CYS A 20 -9.48 7.59 25.89
C CYS A 20 -9.56 7.54 27.42
N GLU A 21 -8.70 6.78 28.10
CA GLU A 21 -8.61 6.78 29.58
C GLU A 21 -8.22 8.15 30.12
N ARG A 22 -7.30 8.87 29.45
CA ARG A 22 -6.95 10.25 29.83
C ARG A 22 -8.11 11.21 29.62
N GLU A 23 -8.85 11.09 28.51
CA GLU A 23 -10.06 11.91 28.29
C GLU A 23 -11.12 11.63 29.35
N LYS A 24 -11.30 10.35 29.74
CA LYS A 24 -12.21 9.96 30.82
C LYS A 24 -11.79 10.58 32.16
N ALA A 25 -10.51 10.56 32.49
CA ALA A 25 -9.98 11.18 33.71
C ALA A 25 -10.17 12.71 33.70
N ASN A 26 -10.00 13.34 32.53
CA ASN A 26 -10.17 14.78 32.33
C ASN A 26 -11.65 15.22 32.28
N LYS A 27 -12.60 14.27 32.12
CA LYS A 27 -14.05 14.51 31.89
C LYS A 27 -14.38 15.41 30.69
N ALA A 28 -13.38 15.66 29.85
CA ALA A 28 -13.46 16.56 28.71
C ALA A 28 -12.49 16.08 27.63
N PRO A 29 -12.80 16.31 26.35
CA PRO A 29 -11.92 15.95 25.26
C PRO A 29 -10.59 16.71 25.37
N LEU A 30 -9.47 16.00 25.22
CA LEU A 30 -8.13 16.62 25.25
C LEU A 30 -7.89 17.49 24.01
N ILE A 31 -8.51 17.11 22.91
CA ILE A 31 -8.47 17.81 21.62
C ILE A 31 -9.93 17.99 21.18
N PRO A 32 -10.37 19.15 20.69
CA PRO A 32 -11.77 19.37 20.28
C PRO A 32 -12.27 18.31 19.29
N PHE A 33 -13.55 17.92 19.40
CA PHE A 33 -14.15 16.91 18.51
C PHE A 33 -14.17 17.33 17.04
N GLN A 34 -14.16 18.64 16.79
CA GLN A 34 -14.08 19.24 15.45
C GLN A 34 -12.74 18.91 14.77
N ASP A 35 -11.65 18.83 15.54
CA ASP A 35 -10.30 18.60 15.04
C ASP A 35 -10.00 17.09 14.89
N VAL A 36 -10.82 16.41 14.10
CA VAL A 36 -10.77 14.95 13.90
C VAL A 36 -9.37 14.47 13.50
N ARG A 37 -8.69 15.21 12.63
CA ARG A 37 -7.35 14.87 12.15
C ARG A 37 -6.32 14.82 13.27
N SER A 38 -6.26 15.87 14.08
CA SER A 38 -5.32 16.00 15.19
C SER A 38 -5.65 15.00 16.30
N ARG A 39 -6.95 14.72 16.53
CA ARG A 39 -7.40 13.65 17.43
C ARG A 39 -6.86 12.29 17.00
N VAL A 40 -7.09 11.90 15.75
CA VAL A 40 -6.62 10.60 15.22
C VAL A 40 -5.10 10.50 15.27
N ALA A 41 -4.38 11.56 14.91
CA ALA A 41 -2.93 11.62 15.00
C ALA A 41 -2.44 11.39 16.44
N ALA A 42 -3.03 12.07 17.42
CA ALA A 42 -2.67 11.92 18.83
C ALA A 42 -3.03 10.55 19.42
N MET A 43 -4.17 9.98 19.01
CA MET A 43 -4.63 8.65 19.47
C MET A 43 -3.78 7.51 18.91
N THR A 44 -3.39 7.62 17.63
CA THR A 44 -2.65 6.56 16.92
C THR A 44 -1.13 6.73 17.02
N GLY A 45 -0.65 7.94 17.33
CA GLY A 45 0.77 8.30 17.33
C GLY A 45 1.35 8.45 15.91
N ILE A 46 0.50 8.73 14.92
CA ILE A 46 0.85 8.85 13.51
C ILE A 46 0.81 10.33 13.10
N SER A 47 1.66 10.76 12.17
CA SER A 47 1.65 12.14 11.69
C SER A 47 0.30 12.51 11.04
N GLU A 48 -0.14 13.75 11.23
CA GLU A 48 -1.35 14.27 10.61
C GLU A 48 -1.36 14.13 9.07
N LYS A 49 -0.19 14.28 8.43
CA LYS A 49 -0.03 14.09 6.98
C LYS A 49 -0.36 12.65 6.58
N THR A 50 0.15 11.68 7.34
CA THR A 50 -0.10 10.26 7.10
C THR A 50 -1.58 9.92 7.34
N VAL A 51 -2.21 10.50 8.37
CA VAL A 51 -3.65 10.34 8.62
C VAL A 51 -4.46 10.82 7.41
N THR A 52 -4.17 12.02 6.90
CA THR A 52 -4.86 12.55 5.69
C THR A 52 -4.68 11.63 4.49
N LYS A 53 -3.46 11.13 4.27
CA LYS A 53 -3.16 10.22 3.16
C LYS A 53 -3.97 8.93 3.27
N ILE A 54 -4.01 8.32 4.46
CA ILE A 54 -4.80 7.09 4.71
C ILE A 54 -6.30 7.37 4.51
N SER A 55 -6.81 8.51 4.96
CA SER A 55 -8.22 8.89 4.75
C SER A 55 -8.57 9.01 3.26
N GLN A 56 -7.68 9.60 2.46
CA GLN A 56 -7.85 9.68 1.00
C GLN A 56 -7.80 8.30 0.35
N GLU A 57 -6.82 7.47 0.72
CA GLU A 57 -6.72 6.08 0.26
C GLU A 57 -7.97 5.25 0.63
N GLY A 58 -8.53 5.50 1.82
CA GLY A 58 -9.78 4.92 2.28
C GLY A 58 -11.00 5.33 1.45
N ALA A 59 -11.09 6.61 1.08
CA ALA A 59 -12.17 7.11 0.21
C ALA A 59 -12.11 6.47 -1.19
N VAL A 60 -10.92 6.38 -1.78
CA VAL A 60 -10.71 5.72 -3.08
C VAL A 60 -10.99 4.21 -3.00
N ALA A 61 -10.59 3.57 -1.91
CA ALA A 61 -10.87 2.16 -1.66
C ALA A 61 -12.37 1.89 -1.54
N ALA A 62 -13.11 2.76 -0.84
CA ALA A 62 -14.56 2.67 -0.71
C ALA A 62 -15.28 2.87 -2.05
N SER A 63 -14.87 3.87 -2.86
CA SER A 63 -15.48 4.11 -4.17
C SER A 63 -15.22 2.97 -5.16
N THR A 64 -14.06 2.32 -5.08
CA THR A 64 -13.64 1.26 -6.00
C THR A 64 -13.98 -0.14 -5.46
N SER A 65 -14.56 -0.26 -4.26
CA SER A 65 -14.74 -1.53 -3.54
C SER A 65 -13.45 -2.36 -3.41
N THR A 66 -12.30 -1.68 -3.31
CA THR A 66 -10.99 -2.31 -3.16
C THR A 66 -10.44 -2.14 -1.75
N LYS A 67 -9.34 -2.82 -1.43
CA LYS A 67 -8.65 -2.67 -0.14
C LYS A 67 -7.81 -1.40 -0.14
N ILE A 68 -7.66 -0.76 1.03
CA ILE A 68 -6.77 0.39 1.22
C ILE A 68 -5.35 0.02 0.75
N SER A 69 -4.75 0.91 -0.03
CA SER A 69 -3.42 0.71 -0.57
C SER A 69 -2.38 0.68 0.56
N THR A 70 -1.61 -0.41 0.66
CA THR A 70 -0.48 -0.45 1.59
C THR A 70 0.80 -0.05 0.86
N PRO A 71 1.52 0.99 1.31
CA PRO A 71 2.83 1.34 0.77
C PRO A 71 3.81 0.17 0.88
N GLY A 72 4.72 0.03 -0.11
CA GLY A 72 5.73 -1.02 -0.12
C GLY A 72 5.22 -2.44 -0.43
N LYS A 73 3.89 -2.64 -0.54
CA LYS A 73 3.35 -3.90 -0.99
C LYS A 73 3.63 -4.10 -2.47
N SER A 74 4.42 -5.13 -2.79
CA SER A 74 4.66 -5.55 -4.17
C SER A 74 3.32 -5.89 -4.84
N ARG A 75 3.10 -5.32 -6.02
CA ARG A 75 1.93 -5.58 -6.84
C ARG A 75 2.43 -6.07 -8.19
N PRO A 76 1.80 -7.10 -8.78
CA PRO A 76 2.06 -7.43 -10.17
C PRO A 76 1.73 -6.21 -11.02
N HIS A 77 2.72 -5.73 -11.77
CA HIS A 77 2.54 -4.65 -12.73
C HIS A 77 2.36 -5.28 -14.11
N GLU A 78 1.43 -4.78 -14.91
CA GLU A 78 1.33 -5.22 -16.31
C GLU A 78 2.64 -4.87 -17.04
N LYS A 79 3.20 -5.79 -17.82
CA LYS A 79 4.40 -5.48 -18.61
C LYS A 79 4.10 -4.29 -19.52
N ARG A 80 5.02 -3.32 -19.61
CA ARG A 80 4.87 -2.10 -20.44
C ARG A 80 4.62 -2.42 -21.91
N VAL A 81 5.14 -3.54 -22.37
CA VAL A 81 4.92 -4.07 -23.71
C VAL A 81 4.28 -5.44 -23.57
N LYS A 82 3.12 -5.61 -24.21
CA LYS A 82 2.47 -6.90 -24.39
C LYS A 82 3.00 -7.45 -25.70
N PHE A 83 3.84 -8.49 -25.62
CA PHE A 83 4.22 -9.27 -26.79
C PHE A 83 3.22 -10.40 -26.92
N ASP A 84 2.60 -10.52 -28.09
CA ASP A 84 1.81 -11.70 -28.41
C ASP A 84 2.71 -12.85 -28.91
N ASP A 85 2.13 -14.01 -29.18
CA ASP A 85 2.89 -15.17 -29.64
C ASP A 85 3.56 -14.94 -31.00
N PHE A 86 2.98 -14.06 -31.83
CA PHE A 86 3.54 -13.69 -33.12
C PHE A 86 4.80 -12.82 -32.94
N ASP A 87 4.72 -11.78 -32.11
CA ASP A 87 5.86 -10.92 -31.77
C ASP A 87 7.03 -11.74 -31.23
N LEU A 88 6.74 -12.67 -30.31
CA LEU A 88 7.73 -13.58 -29.74
C LEU A 88 8.37 -14.47 -30.82
N CYS A 89 7.60 -14.92 -31.80
CA CYS A 89 8.09 -15.74 -32.91
C CYS A 89 9.04 -14.93 -33.82
N VAL A 90 8.66 -13.71 -34.19
CA VAL A 90 9.48 -12.82 -35.02
C VAL A 90 10.81 -12.48 -34.33
N ILE A 91 10.76 -12.13 -33.04
CA ILE A 91 11.97 -11.82 -32.26
C ILE A 91 12.89 -13.05 -32.19
N ARG A 92 12.35 -14.25 -31.90
CA ARG A 92 13.15 -15.48 -31.86
C ARG A 92 13.80 -15.78 -33.21
N HIS A 93 13.06 -15.61 -34.30
CA HIS A 93 13.58 -15.85 -35.64
C HIS A 93 14.76 -14.92 -35.95
N LYS A 94 14.63 -13.62 -35.64
CA LYS A 94 15.68 -12.64 -35.89
C LYS A 94 16.93 -12.87 -35.04
N VAL A 95 16.77 -13.27 -33.78
CA VAL A 95 17.89 -13.69 -32.92
C VAL A 95 18.58 -14.94 -33.49
N HIS A 96 17.82 -15.93 -33.95
CA HIS A 96 18.38 -17.15 -34.55
C HIS A 96 19.17 -16.84 -35.83
N GLU A 97 18.62 -16.01 -36.70
CA GLU A 97 19.27 -15.57 -37.95
C GLU A 97 20.60 -14.86 -37.65
N PHE A 98 20.61 -13.96 -36.67
CA PHE A 98 21.82 -13.27 -36.23
C PHE A 98 22.88 -14.25 -35.67
N MET A 99 22.48 -15.18 -34.79
CA MET A 99 23.38 -16.18 -34.22
C MET A 99 23.93 -17.15 -35.27
N LEU A 100 23.14 -17.49 -36.29
CA LEU A 100 23.57 -18.31 -37.43
C LEU A 100 24.53 -17.55 -38.34
N PHE A 101 24.29 -16.25 -38.53
CA PHE A 101 25.17 -15.37 -39.29
C PHE A 101 26.54 -15.21 -38.61
N GLU A 102 26.57 -14.96 -37.29
CA GLU A 102 27.83 -14.86 -36.55
C GLU A 102 28.60 -16.18 -36.46
N LYS A 103 27.90 -17.34 -36.37
CA LYS A 103 28.56 -18.66 -36.44
C LYS A 103 29.20 -18.94 -37.79
N LYS A 104 28.70 -18.35 -38.89
CA LYS A 104 29.33 -18.45 -40.21
C LYS A 104 30.59 -17.58 -40.37
N PHE A 105 30.80 -16.61 -39.47
CA PHE A 105 31.89 -15.64 -39.55
C PHE A 105 32.93 -15.76 -38.42
N ARG A 106 32.80 -16.76 -37.54
CA ARG A 106 33.82 -17.09 -36.56
C ARG A 106 34.77 -18.16 -37.17
N PRO A 107 36.07 -17.87 -37.34
CA PRO A 107 37.05 -18.79 -37.94
C PRO A 107 37.27 -20.05 -37.09
#